data_AF-A0A428IVG8-F1
#
_entry.id   AF-A0A428IVG8-F1
#
_cell.length_a   1.000
_cell.length_b   1.000
_cell.length_c   1.000
_cell.angle_alpha   90.00
_cell.angle_beta   90.00
_cell.angle_gamma   90.00
#
_symmetry.space_group_name_H-M   'P 1'
#
loop_
_entity.id
_entity.type
_entity.pdbx_description
1 polymer ?
#
loop_
_entity_poly.entity_id
_entity_poly.type
_entity_poly.pdbx_seq_one_letter_code
_entity_poly.pdbx_strand_id
1 'polypeptide(L)'
;MKTKQFVASEEVYDFLKVIWPDYETESNYENLCVMVYTLSDPDCVRWLSENMEFGDEKQLSLLNKKYSWEYGDELPEWLESPKHRLLLISELLERNLR
;
A
#
# COMPACT_ATOMS: atom_id res chain seq x y z
N MET A 1 21.47 -12.45 -6.65
CA MET A 1 20.38 -11.73 -5.98
C MET A 1 19.08 -12.43 -6.35
N LYS A 2 18.29 -12.93 -5.38
CA LYS A 2 16.94 -13.42 -5.69
C LYS A 2 16.15 -12.24 -6.26
N THR A 3 15.59 -12.40 -7.45
CA THR A 3 14.73 -11.40 -8.10
C THR A 3 13.62 -11.02 -7.13
N LYS A 4 13.44 -9.72 -6.86
CA LYS A 4 12.30 -9.20 -6.10
C LYS A 4 11.03 -9.68 -6.80
N GLN A 5 10.28 -10.58 -6.16
CA GLN A 5 9.01 -11.03 -6.69
C GLN A 5 7.92 -10.18 -6.06
N PHE A 6 7.38 -9.25 -6.84
CA PHE A 6 6.19 -8.50 -6.45
C PHE A 6 5.02 -9.47 -6.26
N VAL A 7 4.30 -9.31 -5.14
CA VAL A 7 3.16 -10.16 -4.78
C VAL A 7 1.83 -9.63 -5.31
N ALA A 8 1.79 -8.35 -5.71
CA ALA A 8 0.60 -7.65 -6.21
C ALA A 8 0.85 -7.02 -7.59
N SER A 9 -0.20 -6.48 -8.20
CA SER A 9 -0.10 -5.63 -9.39
C SER A 9 0.54 -4.28 -9.05
N GLU A 10 1.06 -3.59 -10.06
CA GLU A 10 1.60 -2.24 -9.92
C GLU A 10 0.57 -1.26 -9.32
N GLU A 11 -0.69 -1.40 -9.70
CA GLU A 11 -1.82 -0.62 -9.17
C GLU A 11 -1.85 -0.64 -7.65
N VAL A 12 -1.79 -1.81 -7.02
CA VAL A 12 -1.81 -1.91 -5.56
C VAL A 12 -0.68 -1.10 -4.92
N TYR A 13 0.52 -1.16 -5.48
CA TYR A 13 1.66 -0.39 -4.96
C TYR A 13 1.50 1.12 -5.18
N ASP A 14 0.97 1.54 -6.32
CA ASP A 14 0.70 2.95 -6.61
C ASP A 14 -0.31 3.53 -5.60
N PHE A 15 -1.36 2.78 -5.24
CA PHE A 15 -2.30 3.17 -4.19
C PHE A 15 -1.65 3.26 -2.80
N LEU A 16 -0.85 2.26 -2.41
CA LEU A 16 -0.18 2.28 -1.11
C LEU A 16 0.83 3.43 -0.98
N LYS A 17 1.49 3.81 -2.09
CA LYS A 17 2.46 4.91 -2.13
C LYS A 17 1.84 6.28 -1.91
N VAL A 18 0.52 6.43 -2.04
CA VAL A 18 -0.17 7.68 -1.74
C VAL A 18 -0.05 8.01 -0.25
N ILE A 19 -0.26 7.03 0.63
CA ILE A 19 -0.12 7.21 2.09
C ILE A 19 1.32 6.99 2.55
N TRP A 20 2.00 6.06 1.90
CA TRP A 20 3.34 5.62 2.27
C TRP A 20 4.30 5.76 1.09
N PRO A 21 4.79 6.98 0.78
CA PRO A 21 5.65 7.21 -0.39
C PRO A 21 6.87 6.27 -0.45
N ASP A 22 7.43 5.94 0.72
CA ASP A 22 8.58 5.06 0.88
C ASP A 22 8.20 3.57 1.06
N TYR A 23 6.98 3.14 0.77
CA TYR A 23 6.48 1.78 1.03
C TYR A 23 7.46 0.66 0.61
N GLU A 24 8.12 0.80 -0.53
CA GLU A 24 9.04 -0.22 -1.06
C GLU A 24 10.46 -0.19 -0.47
N THR A 25 10.81 0.93 0.18
CA THR A 25 12.16 1.26 0.67
C THR A 25 12.20 1.62 2.15
N GLU A 26 11.06 1.51 2.85
CA GLU A 26 10.93 1.88 4.25
C GLU A 26 11.85 1.03 5.13
N SER A 27 12.70 1.68 5.90
CA SER A 27 13.69 1.03 6.78
C SER A 27 13.51 1.40 8.25
N ASN A 28 12.63 2.35 8.55
CA ASN A 28 12.27 2.72 9.91
C ASN A 28 11.28 1.70 10.49
N TYR A 29 11.68 1.05 11.60
CA TYR A 29 10.86 0.02 12.23
C TYR A 29 9.51 0.51 12.76
N GLU A 30 9.40 1.76 13.21
CA GLU A 30 8.13 2.34 13.69
C GLU A 30 7.16 2.50 12.53
N ASN A 31 7.63 3.02 11.39
CA ASN A 31 6.82 3.14 10.18
C ASN A 31 6.41 1.76 9.65
N LEU A 32 7.33 0.78 9.65
CA LEU A 32 7.00 -0.60 9.29
C LEU A 32 5.94 -1.20 10.21
N CYS A 33 6.02 -0.94 11.52
CA CYS A 33 4.98 -1.39 12.45
C CYS A 33 3.62 -0.80 12.09
N VAL A 34 3.57 0.51 11.81
CA VAL A 34 2.32 1.17 11.38
C VAL A 34 1.76 0.55 10.11
N MET A 35 2.59 0.36 9.07
CA MET A 35 2.16 -0.28 7.82
C MET A 35 1.61 -1.69 8.06
N VAL A 36 2.30 -2.50 8.87
CA VAL A 36 1.87 -3.87 9.20
C VAL A 36 0.56 -3.86 9.97
N TYR A 37 0.42 -3.00 10.99
CA TYR A 37 -0.82 -2.90 11.75
C TYR A 37 -1.98 -2.51 10.85
N THR A 38 -1.84 -1.47 10.04
CA THR A 38 -2.87 -1.03 9.10
C THR A 38 -3.23 -2.13 8.10
N LEU A 39 -2.26 -2.80 7.48
CA LEU A 39 -2.53 -3.87 6.51
C LEU A 39 -3.16 -5.11 7.18
N SER A 40 -2.90 -5.35 8.45
CA SER A 40 -3.50 -6.47 9.20
C SER A 40 -4.92 -6.19 9.70
N ASP A 41 -5.32 -4.92 9.75
CA ASP A 41 -6.58 -4.50 10.35
C ASP A 41 -7.80 -4.95 9.53
N PRO A 42 -8.88 -5.46 10.12
CA PRO A 42 -10.12 -5.77 9.41
C PRO A 42 -10.68 -4.60 8.59
N ASP A 43 -10.51 -3.37 9.06
CA ASP A 43 -10.96 -2.12 8.43
C ASP A 43 -9.88 -1.48 7.54
N CYS A 44 -8.82 -2.21 7.16
CA CYS A 44 -7.69 -1.71 6.36
C CYS A 44 -8.11 -0.85 5.15
N VAL A 45 -9.04 -1.36 4.33
CA VAL A 45 -9.49 -0.68 3.11
C VAL A 45 -10.19 0.63 3.43
N ARG A 46 -11.06 0.65 4.45
CA ARG A 46 -11.73 1.86 4.92
C ARG A 46 -10.71 2.88 5.41
N TRP A 47 -9.75 2.45 6.25
CA TRP A 47 -8.72 3.33 6.77
C TRP A 47 -7.85 3.92 5.65
N LEU A 48 -7.42 3.11 4.68
CA LEU A 48 -6.64 3.59 3.54
C LEU A 48 -7.42 4.64 2.73
N SER A 49 -8.69 4.37 2.43
CA SER A 49 -9.56 5.28 1.67
C SER A 49 -9.73 6.63 2.38
N GLU A 50 -10.02 6.61 3.68
CA GLU A 50 -10.18 7.83 4.50
C GLU A 50 -8.88 8.65 4.60
N ASN A 51 -7.71 8.00 4.57
CA ASN A 51 -6.42 8.70 4.71
C ASN A 51 -5.85 9.17 3.37
N MET A 52 -6.36 8.72 2.23
CA MET A 52 -5.85 9.11 0.90
C MET A 52 -6.05 10.59 0.60
N GLU A 53 -7.06 11.24 1.20
CA GLU A 53 -7.26 12.69 1.12
C GLU A 53 -6.02 13.48 1.57
N PHE A 54 -5.27 12.93 2.52
CA PHE A 54 -4.10 13.56 3.13
C PHE A 54 -2.77 13.00 2.61
N GLY A 55 -2.82 12.16 1.56
CA GLY A 55 -1.64 11.53 0.97
C GLY A 55 -0.83 12.46 0.06
N ASP A 56 0.18 11.89 -0.58
CA ASP A 56 1.05 12.61 -1.51
C ASP A 56 0.29 13.08 -2.77
N GLU A 57 0.28 14.40 -3.01
CA GLU A 57 -0.43 15.03 -4.12
C GLU A 57 0.04 14.51 -5.50
N LYS A 58 1.33 14.16 -5.64
CA LYS A 58 1.85 13.65 -6.92
C LYS A 58 1.36 12.24 -7.17
N GLN A 59 1.30 11.40 -6.13
CA GLN A 59 0.73 10.06 -6.24
C GLN A 59 -0.77 10.11 -6.50
N LEU A 60 -1.52 11.00 -5.85
CA LEU A 60 -2.94 11.23 -6.17
C LEU A 60 -3.15 11.61 -7.64
N SER A 61 -2.34 12.54 -8.15
CA SER A 61 -2.38 12.91 -9.57
C SER A 61 -2.02 11.75 -10.51
N LEU A 62 -1.08 10.89 -10.10
CA LEU A 62 -0.73 9.68 -10.83
C LEU A 62 -1.92 8.72 -10.91
N LEU A 63 -2.62 8.49 -9.80
CA LEU A 63 -3.78 7.60 -9.77
C LEU A 63 -4.90 8.07 -10.70
N ASN A 64 -5.22 9.36 -10.66
CA ASN A 64 -6.21 9.95 -11.57
C ASN A 64 -5.81 9.75 -13.04
N LYS A 65 -4.54 9.99 -13.37
CA LYS A 65 -4.06 9.86 -14.75
C LYS A 65 -4.00 8.41 -15.24
N LYS A 66 -3.64 7.47 -14.37
CA LYS A 66 -3.34 6.08 -14.74
C LYS A 66 -4.54 5.16 -14.63
N TYR A 67 -5.40 5.42 -13.65
CA TYR A 67 -6.53 4.56 -13.29
C TYR A 67 -7.88 5.28 -13.37
N SER A 68 -7.91 6.58 -13.75
CA SER A 68 -9.11 7.41 -13.72
C SER A 68 -9.78 7.45 -12.35
N TRP A 69 -8.97 7.31 -11.29
CA TRP A 69 -9.44 7.27 -9.91
C TRP A 69 -9.53 8.67 -9.30
N GLU A 70 -10.60 8.94 -8.58
CA GLU A 70 -10.84 10.17 -7.80
C GLU A 70 -11.11 9.85 -6.32
N TYR A 71 -10.89 10.85 -5.46
CA TYR A 71 -11.18 10.68 -4.04
C TYR A 71 -12.65 10.31 -3.81
N GLY A 72 -12.88 9.23 -3.07
CA GLY A 72 -14.20 8.65 -2.84
C GLY A 72 -14.51 7.43 -3.71
N ASP A 73 -13.69 7.16 -4.73
CA ASP A 73 -13.77 5.91 -5.48
C ASP A 73 -13.23 4.73 -4.65
N GLU A 74 -13.64 3.52 -5.03
CA GLU A 74 -13.21 2.29 -4.38
C GLU A 74 -11.71 2.05 -4.57
N LEU A 75 -11.06 1.48 -3.55
CA LEU A 75 -9.68 1.00 -3.66
C LEU A 75 -9.64 -0.31 -4.47
N PRO A 76 -8.46 -0.75 -4.92
CA PRO A 76 -8.34 -2.04 -5.60
C PRO A 76 -8.92 -3.18 -4.76
N GLU A 77 -9.90 -3.91 -5.30
CA GLU A 77 -10.58 -5.07 -4.66
C GLU A 77 -9.56 -6.09 -4.10
N TRP A 78 -8.38 -6.17 -4.75
CA TRP A 78 -7.27 -7.01 -4.31
C TRP A 78 -6.90 -6.78 -2.84
N LEU A 79 -6.97 -5.53 -2.33
CA LEU A 79 -6.67 -5.18 -0.94
C LEU A 79 -7.73 -5.66 0.06
N GLU A 80 -8.95 -5.96 -0.36
CA GLU A 80 -10.01 -6.41 0.56
C GLU A 80 -9.68 -7.76 1.18
N SER A 81 -9.03 -8.63 0.41
CA SER A 81 -8.65 -9.98 0.83
C SER A 81 -7.58 -9.96 1.94
N PRO A 82 -7.88 -10.50 3.14
CA PRO A 82 -6.88 -10.61 4.20
C PRO A 82 -5.64 -11.41 3.77
N LYS A 83 -5.84 -12.43 2.91
CA LYS A 83 -4.74 -13.23 2.35
C LYS A 83 -3.78 -12.36 1.54
N HIS A 84 -4.30 -11.46 0.71
CA HIS A 84 -3.49 -10.59 -0.14
C HIS A 84 -2.70 -9.58 0.69
N ARG A 85 -3.33 -8.99 1.71
CA ARG A 85 -2.65 -8.09 2.65
C ARG A 85 -1.56 -8.79 3.45
N LEU A 86 -1.77 -10.05 3.85
CA LEU A 86 -0.72 -10.86 4.49
C LEU A 86 0.47 -11.12 3.55
N LEU A 87 0.25 -11.26 2.24
CA LEU A 87 1.34 -11.36 1.26
C LEU A 87 2.14 -10.06 1.17
N LEU A 88 1.46 -8.90 1.19
CA LEU A 88 2.13 -7.59 1.24
C LEU A 88 2.97 -7.43 2.51
N ILE A 89 2.42 -7.80 3.67
CA ILE A 89 3.16 -7.78 4.94
C ILE A 89 4.39 -8.68 4.87
N SER A 90 4.24 -9.91 4.36
CA SER A 90 5.37 -10.85 4.19
C SER A 90 6.45 -10.25 3.28
N GLU A 91 6.06 -9.67 2.15
CA GLU A 91 6.98 -9.00 1.25
C GLU A 91 7.70 -7.80 1.92
N LEU A 92 6.95 -6.97 2.65
CA LEU A 92 7.47 -5.80 3.36
C LEU A 92 8.52 -6.22 4.41
N LEU A 93 8.22 -7.24 5.21
CA LEU A 93 9.14 -7.75 6.23
C LEU A 93 10.37 -8.43 5.61
N GLU A 94 10.18 -9.21 4.54
CA GLU A 94 11.30 -9.86 3.84
C GLU A 94 12.29 -8.88 3.20
N ARG A 95 11.82 -7.70 2.80
CA ARG A 95 12.65 -6.65 2.21
C ARG A 95 13.46 -5.91 3.26
N ASN A 96 12.88 -5.69 4.44
CA ASN A 96 13.40 -4.74 5.42
C ASN A 96 14.07 -5.39 6.65
N LEU A 97 13.95 -6.71 6.82
CA LEU A 97 14.64 -7.47 7.88
C LEU A 97 15.90 -8.20 7.37
N ARG A 98 16.50 -7.74 6.27
CA ARG A 98 17.72 -8.33 5.68
C ARG A 98 18.98 -7.56 6.02
#